data_AF-A0A3Q0EG84-F1
#
_entry.id   AF-A0A3Q0EG84-F1
#
_cell.length_a   1.000
_cell.length_b   1.000
_cell.length_c   1.000
_cell.angle_alpha   90.00
_cell.angle_beta   90.00
_cell.angle_gamma   90.00
#
_symmetry.space_group_name_H-M   'P 1'
#
loop_
_entity.id
_entity.type
_entity.pdbx_description
1 polymer ?
#
loop_
_entity_poly.entity_id
_entity_poly.type
_entity_poly.pdbx_seq_one_letter_code
_entity_poly.pdbx_strand_id
1 'polypeptide(L)'
;TERLSAEQIKEYKGVFEMFDEEGNGEVKTAELERLMSLLGINPTKSELTSMAKDVDRDNKGFFNCDGFLALMGIYHEKAQNQEGELRAAFRVFDKEGKGYIDWNTLKYVLMNAGEPL
;
A
#
# COMPACT_ATOMS: atom_id res chain seq x y z
N THR A 1 -2.59 -16.07 3.57
CA THR A 1 -1.17 -15.67 3.60
C THR A 1 -0.45 -15.86 2.28
N GLU A 2 -1.10 -16.32 1.20
CA GLU A 2 -0.49 -16.51 -0.14
C GLU A 2 -0.08 -15.21 -0.88
N ARG A 3 -0.26 -14.04 -0.25
CA ARG A 3 0.00 -12.73 -0.88
C ARG A 3 1.41 -12.19 -0.62
N LEU A 4 2.13 -12.77 0.33
CA LEU A 4 3.47 -12.34 0.75
C LEU A 4 4.44 -13.53 0.67
N SER A 5 5.66 -13.26 0.24
CA SER A 5 6.74 -14.26 0.25
C SER A 5 7.19 -14.56 1.70
N ALA A 6 7.85 -15.71 1.91
CA ALA A 6 8.40 -16.05 3.22
C ALA A 6 9.44 -15.01 3.70
N GLU A 7 10.18 -14.41 2.77
CA GLU A 7 11.17 -13.36 3.05
C GLU A 7 10.47 -12.06 3.49
N GLN A 8 9.42 -11.64 2.78
CA GLN A 8 8.61 -10.47 3.16
C GLN A 8 7.96 -10.67 4.54
N ILE A 9 7.40 -11.84 4.81
CA ILE A 9 6.82 -12.15 6.13
C ILE A 9 7.89 -12.05 7.21
N LYS A 10 9.10 -12.57 6.96
CA LYS A 10 10.19 -12.51 7.93
C LYS A 10 10.63 -11.06 8.20
N GLU A 11 10.77 -10.25 7.16
CA GLU A 11 11.13 -8.83 7.28
C GLU A 11 10.06 -8.05 8.06
N TYR A 12 8.79 -8.21 7.70
CA TYR A 12 7.66 -7.54 8.36
C TYR A 12 7.52 -7.93 9.82
N LYS A 13 7.72 -9.21 10.15
CA LYS A 13 7.77 -9.68 11.54
C LYS A 13 8.93 -9.05 12.30
N GLY A 14 10.13 -9.03 11.71
CA GLY A 14 11.30 -8.43 12.35
C GLY A 14 11.11 -6.95 12.67
N VAL A 15 10.51 -6.18 11.75
CA VAL A 15 10.19 -4.77 12.02
C VAL A 15 9.08 -4.65 13.07
N PHE A 16 8.05 -5.49 13.04
CA PHE A 16 6.99 -5.48 14.06
C PHE A 16 7.55 -5.71 15.46
N GLU A 17 8.45 -6.69 15.63
CA GLU A 17 9.10 -7.01 16.90
C GLU A 17 9.95 -5.84 17.45
N MET A 18 10.46 -4.95 16.59
CA MET A 18 11.17 -3.74 17.05
C MET A 18 10.25 -2.68 17.69
N PHE A 19 8.93 -2.78 17.45
CA PHE A 19 7.93 -1.84 17.96
C PHE A 19 7.10 -2.40 19.11
N ASP A 20 7.06 -3.72 19.25
CA ASP A 20 6.49 -4.39 20.41
C ASP A 20 7.44 -4.26 21.60
N GLU A 21 7.50 -3.06 22.19
CA GLU A 21 8.38 -2.74 23.33
C GLU A 21 8.06 -3.60 24.57
N GLU A 22 6.82 -4.04 24.70
CA GLU A 22 6.32 -4.79 25.86
C GLU A 22 6.41 -6.32 25.66
N GLY A 23 6.67 -6.79 24.43
CA GLY A 23 6.71 -8.21 24.08
C GLY A 23 5.36 -8.91 24.22
N ASN A 24 4.26 -8.16 24.14
CA ASN A 24 2.91 -8.68 24.35
C ASN A 24 2.23 -9.07 23.02
N GLY A 25 2.91 -8.89 21.89
CA GLY A 25 2.42 -9.17 20.55
C GLY A 25 1.55 -8.07 19.95
N GLU A 26 1.49 -6.89 20.59
CA GLU A 26 0.68 -5.75 20.18
C GLU A 26 1.53 -4.49 19.98
N VAL A 27 1.17 -3.71 18.95
CA VAL A 27 1.79 -2.42 18.65
C VAL A 27 0.68 -1.36 18.61
N LYS A 28 0.99 -0.17 19.12
CA LYS A 28 0.07 0.97 19.10
C LYS A 28 -0.28 1.35 17.66
N THR A 29 -1.57 1.56 17.37
CA THR A 29 -2.04 2.00 16.05
C THR A 29 -1.37 3.30 15.59
N ALA A 30 -1.01 4.18 16.54
CA ALA A 30 -0.28 5.43 16.25
C ALA A 30 1.14 5.21 15.69
N GLU A 31 1.77 4.06 15.94
CA GLU A 31 3.10 3.72 15.43
C GLU A 31 3.08 3.15 14.01
N LEU A 32 1.89 2.90 13.43
CA LEU A 32 1.75 2.31 12.11
C LEU A 32 2.51 3.08 11.04
N GLU A 33 2.47 4.43 11.07
CA GLU A 33 3.19 5.28 10.10
C GLU A 33 4.71 5.08 10.15
N ARG A 34 5.26 5.05 11.38
CA ARG A 34 6.70 4.87 11.60
C ARG A 34 7.13 3.45 11.21
N LEU A 35 6.29 2.46 11.48
CA LEU A 35 6.50 1.07 11.08
C LEU A 35 6.53 0.95 9.55
N MET A 36 5.56 1.54 8.83
CA MET A 36 5.53 1.59 7.37
C MET A 36 6.79 2.26 6.80
N SER A 37 7.22 3.37 7.41
CA SER A 37 8.39 4.13 6.98
C SER A 37 9.68 3.32 7.07
N LEU A 38 9.84 2.49 8.11
CA LEU A 38 11.01 1.61 8.25
C LEU A 38 11.05 0.47 7.23
N LEU A 39 9.90 0.08 6.69
CA LEU A 39 9.79 -0.85 5.57
C LEU A 39 9.94 -0.16 4.21
N GLY A 40 10.23 1.15 4.18
CA GLY A 40 10.34 1.95 2.96
C GLY A 40 9.01 2.22 2.26
N ILE A 41 7.88 1.96 2.94
CA ILE A 41 6.54 2.12 2.39
C ILE A 41 5.98 3.46 2.86
N ASN A 42 5.59 4.30 1.91
CA ASN A 42 5.12 5.67 2.16
C ASN A 42 3.68 5.84 1.65
N PRO A 43 2.68 5.35 2.39
CA PRO A 43 1.28 5.53 2.01
C PRO A 43 0.89 7.01 2.14
N THR A 44 -0.10 7.42 1.35
CA THR A 44 -0.73 8.73 1.53
C THR A 44 -1.46 8.80 2.88
N LYS A 45 -1.74 10.01 3.38
CA LYS A 45 -2.49 10.19 4.64
C LYS A 45 -3.86 9.51 4.63
N SER A 46 -4.53 9.49 3.47
CA SER A 46 -5.82 8.84 3.28
C SER A 46 -5.68 7.31 3.40
N GLU A 47 -4.70 6.73 2.71
CA GLU A 47 -4.40 5.30 2.80
C GLU A 47 -4.02 4.89 4.21
N LEU A 48 -3.12 5.62 4.87
CA LEU A 48 -2.72 5.36 6.25
C LEU A 48 -3.93 5.37 7.21
N THR A 49 -4.84 6.32 7.03
CA THR A 49 -6.08 6.39 7.83
C THR A 49 -6.97 5.16 7.59
N SER A 50 -7.08 4.70 6.35
CA SER A 50 -7.81 3.47 6.03
C SER A 50 -7.11 2.24 6.63
N MET A 51 -5.79 2.17 6.52
CA MET A 51 -4.97 1.06 7.02
C MET A 51 -5.08 0.94 8.54
N ALA A 52 -5.02 2.06 9.26
CA ALA A 52 -5.22 2.11 10.71
C ALA A 52 -6.60 1.57 11.12
N LYS A 53 -7.66 1.96 10.42
CA LYS A 53 -9.01 1.43 10.65
C LYS A 53 -9.11 -0.07 10.35
N ASP A 54 -8.39 -0.54 9.35
CA ASP A 54 -8.44 -1.95 8.93
C ASP A 54 -7.77 -2.89 9.94
N VAL A 55 -6.68 -2.46 10.58
CA VAL A 55 -5.97 -3.24 11.62
C VAL A 55 -6.54 -3.07 13.01
N ASP A 56 -7.15 -1.92 13.31
CA ASP A 56 -7.73 -1.58 14.61
C ASP A 56 -9.24 -1.31 14.50
N ARG A 57 -9.98 -2.31 14.00
CA ARG A 57 -11.42 -2.20 13.73
C ARG A 57 -12.25 -1.93 14.98
N ASP A 58 -11.79 -2.44 16.11
CA ASP A 58 -12.44 -2.29 17.41
C ASP A 58 -12.08 -0.97 18.10
N ASN A 59 -11.17 -0.17 17.52
CA ASN A 59 -10.61 1.06 18.11
C ASN A 59 -10.03 0.83 19.52
N LYS A 60 -9.30 -0.28 19.70
CA LYS A 60 -8.57 -0.59 20.94
C LYS A 60 -7.32 0.28 21.07
N GLY A 61 -6.84 0.86 19.98
CA GLY A 61 -5.59 1.63 19.91
C GLY A 61 -4.36 0.77 19.66
N PHE A 62 -4.55 -0.53 19.41
CA PHE A 62 -3.48 -1.50 19.19
C PHE A 62 -3.85 -2.49 18.10
N PHE A 63 -2.84 -3.04 17.43
CA PHE A 63 -2.96 -4.12 16.46
C PHE A 63 -1.87 -5.16 16.67
N ASN A 64 -2.14 -6.41 16.28
CA ASN A 64 -1.20 -7.50 16.41
C ASN A 64 -0.46 -7.82 15.10
N CYS A 65 0.55 -8.67 15.19
CA CYS A 65 1.38 -9.05 14.06
C CYS A 65 0.58 -9.69 12.91
N ASP A 66 -0.43 -10.51 13.23
CA ASP A 66 -1.27 -11.15 12.20
C ASP A 66 -2.12 -10.13 11.42
N GLY A 67 -2.71 -9.16 12.13
CA GLY A 67 -3.44 -8.04 11.52
C GLY A 67 -2.53 -7.20 10.63
N PHE A 68 -1.30 -6.95 11.11
CA PHE A 68 -0.28 -6.26 10.33
C PHE A 68 0.08 -7.01 9.03
N LEU A 69 0.37 -8.31 9.10
CA LEU A 69 0.71 -9.11 7.92
C LEU A 69 -0.46 -9.20 6.92
N ALA A 70 -1.69 -9.29 7.42
CA ALA A 70 -2.88 -9.27 6.57
C ALA A 70 -3.02 -7.94 5.82
N LEU A 71 -2.82 -6.81 6.52
CA LEU A 71 -2.79 -5.48 5.93
C LEU A 71 -1.73 -5.37 4.83
N MET A 72 -0.50 -5.82 5.12
CA MET A 72 0.61 -5.78 4.16
C MET A 72 0.35 -6.64 2.93
N GLY A 73 -0.29 -7.79 3.10
CA GLY A 73 -0.70 -8.63 1.98
C GLY A 73 -1.74 -7.94 1.07
N ILE A 74 -2.70 -7.22 1.65
CA ILE A 74 -3.68 -6.44 0.87
C ILE A 74 -3.00 -5.26 0.17
N TYR A 75 -2.12 -4.55 0.87
CA TYR A 75 -1.40 -3.41 0.30
C TYR A 75 -0.54 -3.82 -0.90
N HIS A 76 0.22 -4.93 -0.77
CA HIS A 76 1.05 -5.46 -1.85
C HIS A 76 0.22 -5.87 -3.07
N GLU A 77 -0.92 -6.54 -2.86
CA GLU A 77 -1.83 -6.93 -3.94
C GLU A 77 -2.43 -5.70 -4.65
N LYS A 78 -2.86 -4.69 -3.89
CA LYS A 78 -3.38 -3.43 -4.46
C LYS A 78 -2.32 -2.73 -5.32
N ALA A 79 -1.08 -2.65 -4.85
CA ALA A 79 0.00 -2.02 -5.60
C ALA A 79 0.28 -2.75 -6.93
N GLN A 80 0.32 -4.09 -6.91
CA GLN A 80 0.50 -4.90 -8.11
C GLN A 80 -0.66 -4.75 -9.11
N ASN A 81 -1.90 -4.74 -8.59
CA ASN A 81 -3.09 -4.55 -9.43
C ASN A 81 -3.13 -3.17 -10.06
N GLN A 82 -2.84 -2.12 -9.29
CA GLN A 82 -2.83 -0.74 -9.79
C GLN A 82 -1.76 -0.52 -10.87
N GLU A 83 -0.58 -1.13 -10.74
CA GLU A 83 0.44 -1.09 -11.78
C GLU A 83 -0.07 -1.77 -13.08
N GLY A 84 -0.71 -2.94 -12.95
CA GLY A 84 -1.29 -3.66 -14.07
C GLY A 84 -2.38 -2.87 -14.79
N GLU A 85 -3.29 -2.25 -14.03
CA GLU A 85 -4.35 -1.39 -14.54
C GLU A 85 -3.79 -0.14 -15.22
N LEU A 86 -2.81 0.54 -14.61
CA LEU A 86 -2.17 1.71 -15.21
C LEU A 86 -1.45 1.36 -16.51
N ARG A 87 -0.74 0.23 -16.55
CA ARG A 87 -0.12 -0.29 -17.79
C ARG A 87 -1.17 -0.62 -18.85
N ALA A 88 -2.29 -1.22 -18.46
CA ALA A 88 -3.39 -1.52 -19.38
C ALA A 88 -4.03 -0.24 -19.93
N ALA A 89 -4.32 0.72 -19.08
CA ALA A 89 -4.85 2.03 -19.45
C ALA A 89 -3.88 2.77 -20.39
N PHE A 90 -2.58 2.74 -20.09
CA PHE A 90 -1.55 3.34 -20.95
C PHE A 90 -1.55 2.73 -22.36
N ARG A 91 -1.66 1.39 -22.46
CA ARG A 91 -1.74 0.70 -23.76
C ARG A 91 -2.95 1.07 -24.61
N VAL A 92 -4.05 1.54 -24.01
CA VAL A 92 -5.21 2.05 -24.77
C VAL A 92 -4.82 3.28 -25.59
N PHE A 93 -3.88 4.09 -25.08
CA PHE A 93 -3.43 5.33 -25.70
C PHE A 93 -2.17 5.17 -26.55
N ASP A 94 -1.24 4.30 -26.16
CA ASP A 94 -0.07 3.91 -26.96
C ASP A 94 -0.40 2.78 -27.95
N LYS A 95 -1.28 3.06 -28.92
CA LYS A 95 -1.76 2.07 -29.91
C LYS A 95 -0.65 1.45 -30.77
N GLU A 96 0.45 2.17 -30.92
CA GLU A 96 1.59 1.75 -31.74
C GLU A 96 2.68 1.04 -30.92
N GLY A 97 2.51 0.91 -29.60
CA GLY A 97 3.44 0.19 -28.72
C GLY A 97 4.81 0.85 -28.61
N LYS A 98 4.87 2.17 -28.71
CA LYS A 98 6.13 2.96 -28.66
C LYS A 98 6.76 2.98 -27.27
N GLY A 99 5.99 2.67 -26.23
CA GLY A 99 6.38 2.80 -24.83
C GLY A 99 6.25 4.21 -24.27
N TYR A 100 5.71 5.16 -25.06
CA TYR A 100 5.46 6.54 -24.64
C TYR A 100 4.18 7.08 -25.30
N ILE A 101 3.49 8.00 -24.63
CA ILE A 101 2.40 8.81 -25.21
C ILE A 101 2.84 10.27 -25.27
N ASP A 102 2.37 11.01 -26.26
CA ASP A 102 2.69 12.43 -26.37
C ASP A 102 1.87 13.28 -25.37
N TRP A 103 2.34 14.50 -25.14
CA TRP A 103 1.71 15.44 -24.21
C TRP A 103 0.24 15.74 -24.52
N ASN A 104 -0.17 15.81 -25.79
CA ASN A 104 -1.55 16.09 -26.13
C ASN A 104 -2.45 14.91 -25.76
N THR A 105 -1.97 13.69 -25.97
CA THR A 105 -2.66 12.47 -25.54
C THR A 105 -2.78 12.42 -24.02
N LEU A 106 -1.70 12.65 -23.27
CA LEU A 106 -1.76 12.69 -21.80
C LEU A 106 -2.71 13.78 -21.28
N LYS A 107 -2.66 14.98 -21.86
CA LYS A 107 -3.56 16.09 -21.52
C LYS A 107 -5.02 15.71 -21.76
N TYR A 108 -5.33 15.09 -22.90
CA TYR A 108 -6.68 14.60 -23.21
C TYR A 108 -7.14 13.56 -22.18
N VAL A 109 -6.27 12.64 -21.76
CA VAL A 109 -6.61 11.64 -20.73
C VAL A 109 -6.93 12.32 -19.39
N LEU A 110 -6.06 13.20 -18.90
CA LEU A 110 -6.25 13.85 -17.60
C LEU A 110 -7.53 14.71 -17.58
N MET A 111 -7.83 15.41 -18.68
CA MET A 111 -9.05 16.22 -18.78
C MET A 111 -10.34 15.40 -18.85
N ASN A 112 -10.29 14.15 -19.31
CA ASN A 112 -11.47 13.27 -19.40
C ASN A 112 -11.55 12.26 -18.24
N ALA A 113 -10.46 12.04 -17.48
CA ALA A 113 -10.39 11.08 -16.38
C ALA A 113 -10.97 11.62 -15.04
N GLY A 114 -11.37 12.89 -14.98
CA GLY A 114 -12.29 13.37 -13.94
C GLY A 114 -11.72 14.24 -12.82
N GLU A 115 -10.50 14.79 -12.93
CA GLU A 115 -10.11 15.91 -12.07
C GLU A 115 -9.74 17.15 -12.91
N PRO A 116 -10.45 18.28 -12.75
CA PRO A 116 -10.03 19.54 -13.34
C PRO A 116 -8.71 20.00 -12.70
N LEU A 117 -7.79 20.49 -13.53
CA LEU A 117 -6.60 21.24 -13.08
C LEU A 117 -6.99 22.53 -12.37
#